data_AF-A0A958JXW9-F1
#
_entry.id   AF-A0A958JXW9-F1
#
_cell.length_a   1.000
_cell.length_b   1.000
_cell.length_c   1.000
_cell.angle_alpha   90.00
_cell.angle_beta   90.00
_cell.angle_gamma   90.00
#
_symmetry.space_group_name_H-M   'P 1'
#
loop_
_entity.id
_entity.type
_entity.pdbx_description
1 polymer ?
#
loop_
_entity_poly.entity_id
_entity_poly.type
_entity_poly.pdbx_seq_one_letter_code
_entity_poly.pdbx_strand_id
1 'polypeptide(L)'
;HDLPNIHCLPYQPVDRLRESLNAADLHVVSMGKSYVGLVHPSKLYGILATTTPLLLLGPELCPIAGLIQRENLGMVVSHEDSLSSVNAIKYFMTMNKDEYFGYVQRVAEVSKRYDKELLARTLAREIL
;
A
#
# COMPACT_ATOMS: atom_id res chain seq x y z
N HIS A 1 -23.41 5.97 12.12
CA HIS A 1 -22.45 7.06 12.33
C HIS A 1 -22.00 7.02 13.79
N ASP A 2 -21.02 6.16 14.09
CA ASP A 2 -20.09 6.18 15.24
C ASP A 2 -19.46 4.77 15.28
N LEU A 3 -18.40 4.58 14.50
CA LEU A 3 -17.73 3.29 14.37
C LEU A 3 -16.57 3.26 15.38
N PRO A 4 -16.64 2.46 16.46
CA PRO A 4 -15.67 2.51 17.57
C PRO A 4 -14.26 2.08 17.15
N ASN A 5 -14.13 1.45 15.98
CA ASN A 5 -12.90 0.98 15.37
C ASN A 5 -12.31 1.95 14.33
N ILE A 6 -12.83 3.18 14.24
CA ILE A 6 -12.30 4.23 13.37
C ILE A 6 -11.79 5.38 14.23
N HIS A 7 -10.49 5.67 14.09
CA HIS A 7 -9.85 6.81 14.72
C HIS A 7 -9.42 7.83 13.66
N CYS A 8 -10.13 8.96 13.58
CA CYS A 8 -9.73 10.09 12.75
C CYS A 8 -8.81 11.00 13.55
N LEU A 9 -7.50 10.94 13.28
CA LEU A 9 -6.53 11.81 13.92
C LEU A 9 -6.58 13.23 13.33
N PRO A 10 -6.29 14.29 14.13
CA PRO A 10 -6.10 15.62 13.58
C PRO A 10 -4.90 15.64 12.64
N TYR A 11 -4.80 16.69 11.82
CA TYR A 11 -3.66 16.89 10.91
C TYR A 11 -2.33 16.73 11.66
N GLN A 12 -1.45 15.88 11.12
CA GLN A 12 -0.11 15.65 11.67
C GLN A 12 0.90 16.46 10.85
N PRO A 13 1.81 17.19 11.51
CA PRO A 13 2.91 17.88 10.84
C PRO A 13 3.71 16.94 9.94
N VAL A 14 4.18 17.45 8.78
CA VAL A 14 4.87 16.65 7.76
C VAL A 14 6.15 16.01 8.28
N ASP A 15 6.87 16.68 9.17
CA ASP A 15 8.06 16.19 9.87
C ASP A 15 7.79 14.95 10.74
N ARG A 16 6.53 14.75 11.17
CA ARG A 16 6.08 13.59 11.95
C ARG A 16 5.31 12.56 11.12
N LEU A 17 5.15 12.76 9.82
CA LEU A 17 4.43 11.85 8.92
C LEU A 17 4.95 10.41 9.00
N ARG A 18 6.27 10.25 9.20
CA ARG A 18 6.90 8.93 9.35
C ARG A 18 6.35 8.17 10.55
N GLU A 19 6.05 8.83 11.66
CA GLU A 19 5.48 8.21 12.85
C GLU A 19 4.09 7.64 12.53
N SER A 20 3.24 8.44 11.88
CA SER A 20 1.89 8.02 11.48
C SER A 20 1.90 6.85 10.50
N LEU A 21 2.83 6.84 9.54
CA LEU A 21 2.93 5.75 8.56
C LEU A 21 3.45 4.46 9.20
N ASN A 22 4.46 4.53 10.09
CA ASN A 22 5.01 3.32 10.75
C ASN A 22 4.09 2.72 11.82
N ALA A 23 3.02 3.42 12.22
CA ALA A 23 2.06 2.91 13.18
C ALA A 23 1.14 1.80 12.62
N ALA A 24 1.14 1.56 11.30
CA ALA A 24 0.28 0.58 10.67
C ALA A 24 0.94 -0.79 10.52
N ASP A 25 0.20 -1.85 10.88
CA ASP A 25 0.55 -3.25 10.55
C ASP A 25 0.08 -3.65 9.14
N LEU A 26 -0.83 -2.89 8.54
CA LEU A 26 -1.31 -3.06 7.16
C LEU A 26 -1.69 -1.70 6.60
N HIS A 27 -1.14 -1.33 5.45
CA HIS A 27 -1.58 -0.13 4.73
C HIS A 27 -2.65 -0.47 3.72
N VAL A 28 -3.77 0.25 3.79
CA VAL A 28 -4.84 0.16 2.80
C VAL A 28 -4.73 1.32 1.81
N VAL A 29 -4.63 0.99 0.53
CA VAL A 29 -4.67 1.96 -0.57
C VAL A 29 -6.00 1.79 -1.29
N SER A 30 -6.75 2.88 -1.49
CA SER A 30 -8.01 2.85 -2.24
C SER A 30 -7.89 3.67 -3.51
N MET A 31 -8.25 3.11 -4.66
CA MET A 31 -8.17 3.79 -5.95
C MET A 31 -9.34 3.43 -6.88
N GLY A 32 -10.21 4.40 -7.20
CA GLY A 32 -11.35 4.15 -8.08
C GLY A 32 -10.96 3.81 -9.53
N LYS A 33 -11.80 3.01 -10.20
CA LYS A 33 -11.59 2.56 -11.60
C LYS A 33 -11.36 3.69 -12.59
N SER A 34 -12.05 4.82 -12.43
CA SER A 34 -11.93 6.00 -13.30
C SER A 34 -10.57 6.70 -13.23
N TYR A 35 -9.71 6.35 -12.28
CA TYR A 35 -8.40 6.98 -12.07
C TYR A 35 -7.22 6.18 -12.65
N VAL A 36 -7.47 4.98 -13.22
CA VAL A 36 -6.44 4.17 -13.86
C VAL A 36 -5.83 4.94 -15.03
N GLY A 37 -4.50 5.07 -15.05
CA GLY A 37 -3.78 5.81 -16.08
C GLY A 37 -3.79 7.33 -15.93
N LEU A 38 -4.55 7.88 -14.98
CA LEU A 38 -4.63 9.33 -14.72
C LEU A 38 -3.85 9.74 -13.45
N VAL A 39 -3.70 8.84 -12.49
CA VAL A 39 -3.09 9.14 -11.19
C VAL A 39 -1.79 8.37 -11.02
N HIS A 40 -0.71 9.10 -10.79
CA HIS A 40 0.57 8.53 -10.39
C HIS A 40 0.56 8.12 -8.90
N PRO A 41 1.10 6.95 -8.52
CA PRO A 41 1.10 6.47 -7.13
C PRO A 41 2.10 7.19 -6.21
N SER A 42 2.11 8.52 -6.21
CA SER A 42 3.08 9.36 -5.47
C SER A 42 3.10 9.16 -3.95
N LYS A 43 2.02 8.62 -3.37
CA LYS A 43 1.90 8.33 -1.93
C LYS A 43 2.31 6.89 -1.57
N LEU A 44 2.46 6.00 -2.56
CA LEU A 44 2.80 4.60 -2.33
C LEU A 44 4.23 4.44 -1.78
N TYR A 45 5.16 5.29 -2.19
CA TYR A 45 6.56 5.20 -1.74
C TYR A 45 6.73 5.47 -0.25
N GLY A 46 5.92 6.36 0.31
CA GLY A 46 5.90 6.60 1.75
C GLY A 46 5.49 5.35 2.52
N ILE A 47 4.57 4.57 1.96
CA ILE A 47 4.16 3.27 2.50
C ILE A 47 5.27 2.22 2.31
N LEU A 48 5.86 2.10 1.11
CA LEU A 48 6.95 1.13 0.90
C LEU A 48 8.14 1.38 1.85
N ALA A 49 8.39 2.64 2.23
CA ALA A 49 9.42 3.02 3.18
C ALA A 49 9.14 2.54 4.63
N THR A 50 7.91 2.16 4.98
CA THR A 50 7.59 1.57 6.30
C THR A 50 7.82 0.06 6.34
N THR A 51 8.07 -0.58 5.19
CA THR A 51 8.21 -2.03 5.08
C THR A 51 6.96 -2.83 5.47
N THR A 52 5.81 -2.17 5.59
CA THR A 52 4.53 -2.77 5.96
C THR A 52 3.80 -3.32 4.72
N PRO A 53 3.11 -4.47 4.79
CA PRO A 53 2.30 -5.01 3.69
C PRO A 53 1.18 -4.08 3.24
N LEU A 54 0.69 -4.34 2.03
CA LEU A 54 -0.29 -3.51 1.31
C LEU A 54 -1.59 -4.27 1.01
N LEU A 55 -2.72 -3.60 1.24
CA LEU A 55 -4.02 -4.00 0.70
C LEU A 55 -4.51 -2.93 -0.27
N LEU A 56 -4.60 -3.26 -1.55
CA LEU A 56 -5.25 -2.39 -2.53
C LEU A 56 -6.74 -2.72 -2.60
N LEU A 57 -7.57 -1.70 -2.39
CA LEU A 57 -8.98 -1.68 -2.76
C LEU A 57 -9.07 -0.94 -4.09
N GLY A 58 -9.28 -1.64 -5.20
CA GLY A 58 -9.13 -1.04 -6.53
C GLY A 58 -9.21 -2.00 -7.69
N PRO A 59 -9.11 -1.47 -8.93
CA PRO A 59 -9.03 -2.30 -10.12
C PRO A 59 -7.77 -3.17 -10.11
N GLU A 60 -7.95 -4.44 -10.47
CA GLU A 60 -6.84 -5.39 -10.65
C GLU A 60 -5.87 -4.97 -11.76
N LEU A 61 -6.38 -4.29 -12.79
CA LEU A 61 -5.58 -3.77 -13.90
C LEU A 61 -5.16 -2.32 -13.62
N CYS A 62 -4.20 -2.14 -12.71
CA CYS A 62 -3.56 -0.85 -12.50
C CYS A 62 -2.09 -0.99 -12.07
N PRO A 63 -1.26 0.07 -12.18
CA PRO A 63 0.16 0.01 -11.81
C PRO A 63 0.40 -0.45 -10.37
N ILE A 64 -0.47 -0.06 -9.43
CA ILE A 64 -0.37 -0.44 -8.00
C ILE A 64 -0.65 -1.93 -7.84
N ALA A 65 -1.74 -2.44 -8.44
CA ALA A 65 -2.08 -3.85 -8.40
C ALA A 65 -0.97 -4.71 -9.03
N GLY A 66 -0.45 -4.30 -10.18
CA GLY A 66 0.65 -4.99 -10.86
C GLY A 66 1.93 -5.05 -10.02
N LEU A 67 2.25 -3.99 -9.26
CA LEU A 67 3.37 -4.01 -8.32
C LEU A 67 3.12 -5.00 -7.17
N ILE A 68 1.93 -4.94 -6.54
CA ILE A 68 1.58 -5.82 -5.42
C ILE A 68 1.64 -7.28 -5.83
N GLN A 69 1.06 -7.62 -6.99
CA GLN A 69 1.01 -9.00 -7.50
C GLN A 69 2.38 -9.50 -7.93
N ARG A 70 3.15 -8.70 -8.68
CA ARG A 70 4.47 -9.12 -9.19
C ARG A 70 5.48 -9.35 -8.07
N GLU A 71 5.49 -8.49 -7.06
CA GLU A 71 6.47 -8.52 -5.99
C GLU A 71 5.93 -9.18 -4.70
N ASN A 72 4.68 -9.67 -4.74
CA ASN A 72 3.98 -10.30 -3.62
C ASN A 72 3.99 -9.45 -2.33
N LEU A 73 3.55 -8.19 -2.44
CA LEU A 73 3.60 -7.19 -1.35
C LEU A 73 2.35 -7.18 -0.47
N GLY A 74 1.35 -7.97 -0.83
CA GLY A 74 0.09 -8.08 -0.12
C GLY A 74 -1.04 -8.49 -1.06
N MET A 75 -2.21 -7.87 -0.92
CA MET A 75 -3.43 -8.30 -1.61
C MET A 75 -4.08 -7.19 -2.43
N VAL A 76 -4.78 -7.58 -3.49
CA VAL A 76 -5.61 -6.70 -4.33
C VAL A 76 -7.04 -7.20 -4.25
N VAL A 77 -7.97 -6.30 -3.94
CA VAL A 77 -9.40 -6.58 -3.83
C VAL A 77 -10.17 -5.51 -4.59
N SER A 78 -11.18 -5.92 -5.36
CA SER A 78 -12.04 -4.98 -6.08
C SER A 78 -12.95 -4.21 -5.12
N HIS A 79 -13.27 -2.94 -5.41
CA HIS A 79 -14.21 -2.13 -4.61
C HIS A 79 -15.59 -2.76 -4.46
N GLU A 80 -16.02 -3.57 -5.43
CA GLU A 80 -17.30 -4.24 -5.45
C GLU A 80 -17.35 -5.45 -4.50
N ASP A 81 -16.20 -5.94 -4.02
CA ASP A 81 -16.11 -7.12 -3.16
C ASP A 81 -15.73 -6.75 -1.72
N SER A 82 -16.74 -6.28 -0.99
CA SER A 82 -16.61 -5.97 0.43
C SER A 82 -16.26 -7.19 1.29
N LEU A 83 -16.68 -8.40 0.90
CA LEU A 83 -16.42 -9.61 1.65
C LEU A 83 -14.94 -10.00 1.56
N SER A 84 -14.37 -9.96 0.35
CA SER A 84 -12.93 -10.17 0.16
C SER A 84 -12.09 -9.12 0.88
N SER A 85 -12.58 -7.88 1.00
CA SER A 85 -11.89 -6.83 1.76
C SER A 85 -11.80 -7.19 3.25
N VAL A 86 -12.90 -7.68 3.84
CA VAL A 86 -12.93 -8.16 5.22
C VAL A 86 -12.05 -9.39 5.41
N ASN A 87 -12.09 -10.34 4.48
CA ASN A 87 -11.28 -11.55 4.54
C ASN A 87 -9.79 -11.24 4.44
N ALA A 88 -9.38 -10.31 3.59
CA ALA A 88 -7.99 -9.86 3.48
C ALA A 88 -7.50 -9.25 4.79
N ILE A 89 -8.27 -8.33 5.39
CA ILE A 89 -7.92 -7.73 6.70
C ILE A 89 -7.79 -8.82 7.77
N LYS A 90 -8.77 -9.74 7.86
CA LYS A 90 -8.72 -10.85 8.81
C LYS A 90 -7.50 -11.75 8.58
N TYR A 91 -7.16 -12.05 7.34
CA TYR A 91 -5.97 -12.83 7.00
C TYR A 91 -4.69 -12.19 7.56
N PHE A 92 -4.49 -10.88 7.37
CA PHE A 92 -3.36 -10.16 7.97
C PHE A 92 -3.42 -10.06 9.50
N MET A 93 -4.61 -10.01 10.09
CA MET A 93 -4.76 -10.00 11.56
C MET A 93 -4.44 -11.36 12.21
N THR A 94 -4.69 -12.47 11.51
CA THR A 94 -4.57 -13.82 12.09
C THR A 94 -3.39 -14.63 11.60
N MET A 95 -2.66 -14.16 10.58
CA MET A 95 -1.46 -14.84 10.07
C MET A 95 -0.39 -14.98 11.15
N ASN A 96 0.46 -16.00 11.01
CA ASN A 96 1.60 -16.16 11.90
C ASN A 96 2.70 -15.13 11.58
N LYS A 97 3.60 -14.95 12.55
CA LYS A 97 4.68 -13.96 12.45
C LYS A 97 5.66 -14.24 11.32
N ASP A 98 5.90 -15.50 10.98
CA ASP A 98 6.86 -15.87 9.94
C ASP A 98 6.32 -15.49 8.55
N GLU A 99 5.04 -15.74 8.29
CA GLU A 99 4.35 -15.30 7.08
C GLU A 99 4.33 -13.78 6.96
N TYR A 100 3.98 -13.08 8.05
CA TYR A 100 4.00 -11.62 8.08
C TYR A 100 5.40 -11.07 7.81
N PHE A 101 6.42 -11.65 8.45
CA PHE A 101 7.81 -11.25 8.25
C PHE A 101 8.27 -11.48 6.80
N GLY A 102 7.76 -12.53 6.14
CA GLY A 102 7.97 -12.74 4.71
C GLY A 102 7.47 -11.57 3.86
N TYR A 103 6.29 -10.99 4.18
CA TYR A 103 5.83 -9.77 3.50
C TYR A 103 6.74 -8.58 3.80
N VAL A 104 7.10 -8.37 5.07
CA VAL A 104 7.97 -7.25 5.49
C VAL A 104 9.29 -7.28 4.73
N GLN A 105 9.91 -8.46 4.60
CA GLN A 105 11.16 -8.62 3.85
C GLN A 105 11.01 -8.25 2.38
N ARG A 106 9.93 -8.71 1.71
CA ARG A 106 9.67 -8.37 0.31
C ARG A 106 9.46 -6.87 0.14
N VAL A 107 8.62 -6.25 0.97
CA VAL A 107 8.38 -4.80 0.92
C VAL A 107 9.69 -4.03 1.16
N ALA A 108 10.51 -4.45 2.12
CA ALA A 108 11.81 -3.82 2.40
C ALA A 108 12.78 -3.93 1.21
N GLU A 109 12.82 -5.06 0.52
CA GLU A 109 13.62 -5.25 -0.69
C GLU A 109 13.15 -4.33 -1.82
N VAL A 110 11.83 -4.28 -2.05
CA VAL A 110 11.23 -3.42 -3.07
C VAL A 110 11.50 -1.96 -2.79
N SER A 111 11.36 -1.53 -1.54
CA SER A 111 11.57 -0.16 -1.08
C SER A 111 12.94 0.40 -1.47
N LYS A 112 14.00 -0.43 -1.41
CA LYS A 112 15.36 -0.05 -1.82
C LYS A 112 15.48 0.32 -3.30
N ARG A 113 14.62 -0.23 -4.17
CA ARG A 113 14.59 0.08 -5.61
C ARG A 113 13.91 1.42 -5.91
N TYR A 114 13.15 1.97 -4.96
CA TYR A 114 12.35 3.19 -5.13
C TYR A 114 12.88 4.37 -4.31
N ASP A 115 14.14 4.36 -3.89
CA ASP A 115 14.76 5.51 -3.26
C ASP A 115 14.81 6.72 -4.23
N LYS A 116 14.67 7.94 -3.69
CA LYS A 116 14.35 9.19 -4.42
C LYS A 116 15.24 9.45 -5.64
N GLU A 117 16.50 9.01 -5.63
CA GLU A 117 17.45 9.20 -6.73
C GLU A 117 17.19 8.28 -7.94
N LEU A 118 16.59 7.10 -7.75
CA LEU A 118 16.29 6.16 -8.83
C LEU A 118 14.96 6.50 -9.53
N LEU A 119 14.00 7.05 -8.77
CA LEU A 119 12.67 7.45 -9.25
C LEU A 119 12.72 8.53 -10.33
N ALA A 120 13.63 9.50 -10.22
CA ALA A 120 13.83 10.51 -11.26
C ALA A 120 14.24 9.87 -12.61
N ARG A 121 14.97 8.75 -12.58
CA ARG A 121 15.44 8.04 -13.78
C ARG A 121 14.38 7.12 -14.39
N THR A 122 13.55 6.49 -13.56
CA THR A 122 12.48 5.58 -14.03
C THR A 122 11.27 6.36 -14.57
N LEU A 123 10.90 7.47 -13.92
CA LEU A 123 9.84 8.36 -14.40
C LEU A 123 10.18 8.97 -15.76
N ALA A 124 11.45 9.26 -16.02
CA ALA A 124 11.91 9.75 -17.32
C ALA A 124 11.79 8.69 -18.44
N ARG A 125 11.71 7.39 -18.11
CA ARG A 125 11.57 6.29 -19.07
C ARG A 125 10.13 5.87 -19.35
N GLU A 126 9.19 6.15 -18.45
CA GLU A 126 7.77 5.81 -18.63
C GLU A 126 6.95 6.97 -19.22
N ILE A 127 7.55 8.16 -19.37
CA ILE A 127 6.93 9.37 -19.95
C ILE A 127 7.43 9.65 -21.40
N LEU A 128 8.42 8.89 -21.89
CA LEU A 128 8.93 8.93 -23.27
C LEU A 128 8.62 7.63 -24.01
#